data_AF-A0A2Z4FPT0-F1
#
_entry.id   AF-A0A2Z4FPT0-F1
#
_cell.length_a   1.000
_cell.length_b   1.000
_cell.length_c   1.000
_cell.angle_alpha   90.00
_cell.angle_beta   90.00
_cell.angle_gamma   90.00
#
_symmetry.space_group_name_H-M   'P 1'
#
loop_
_entity.id
_entity.type
_entity.pdbx_description
1 polymer ?
#
loop_
_entity_poly.entity_id
_entity_poly.type
_entity_poly.pdbx_seq_one_letter_code
_entity_poly.pdbx_strand_id
1 'polypeptide(L)'
;MQKRRKHWSKWEIGDEYWPDDFLVSLSWDTPFLSEQDSNIRVDECYLAIFAHEYMHYFHNVSTVSGFKSILLTQKLVTAFTQTLMVNKDGTSVGSTALDEASTAVEFVGRERTFLDGQLGPAGTCTETDDDFDVEILSSNVEVEEREVDFGEGQPTKWPKVTATVEYTVNGRVASEQFVVGSVVIEESVVFALERLIAQQLQIPLFECPTFPYKYLDHLVEQELKINSLAVVAALGTLALLSPHPGAELAELFESYKTKAAFQSKLEPLEVIDLLVEERSEQFEKAVEVIRADLKDLVTIREGREFTKGALCFLQETVSRNLEARLEDPIFDVRRLASGLTKQNLSNFHIENPCDLLQARSGDERTFMRDLLTSFFPNGNKVTTYLRTLQAQQVYVKAHVERGWDAFKTSEQAEAPCPYLTCCHLNKRRDSFDTCSTKPWEHFERNGQNCWYGVGVAETLGESSLRSHTEE
;
A
#
# COMPACT_ATOMS: atom_id res chain seq x y z
N MET A 1 -15.15 23.97 2.52
CA MET A 1 -13.96 23.10 2.44
C MET A 1 -14.45 21.67 2.37
N GLN A 2 -14.03 20.92 1.35
CA GLN A 2 -14.27 19.48 1.29
C GLN A 2 -13.21 18.80 2.17
N LYS A 3 -13.64 17.85 3.00
CA LYS A 3 -12.77 17.04 3.87
C LYS A 3 -12.59 15.69 3.23
N ARG A 4 -11.38 15.15 3.30
CA ARG A 4 -11.10 13.79 2.82
C ARG A 4 -11.59 12.78 3.86
N ARG A 5 -12.40 11.82 3.45
CA ARG A 5 -12.87 10.71 4.29
C ARG A 5 -12.10 9.47 3.88
N LYS A 6 -11.20 8.95 4.71
CA LYS A 6 -10.74 7.55 4.59
C LYS A 6 -11.60 6.71 5.53
N HIS A 7 -12.40 5.81 4.96
CA HIS A 7 -13.30 4.96 5.74
C HIS A 7 -12.58 3.67 6.12
N TRP A 8 -11.69 3.75 7.12
CA TRP A 8 -10.87 2.61 7.56
C TRP A 8 -11.67 1.39 8.07
N SER A 9 -12.98 1.53 8.34
CA SER A 9 -13.83 0.45 8.86
C SER A 9 -15.03 0.07 8.01
N LYS A 10 -15.22 0.72 6.86
CA LYS A 10 -16.25 0.35 5.89
C LYS A 10 -15.61 0.33 4.52
N TRP A 11 -15.83 -0.76 3.80
CA TRP A 11 -15.45 -1.00 2.41
C TRP A 11 -16.14 -0.02 1.42
N GLU A 12 -16.13 1.28 1.71
CA GLU A 12 -16.62 2.33 0.82
C GLU A 12 -15.48 2.66 -0.14
N ILE A 13 -15.65 2.25 -1.40
CA ILE A 13 -14.69 2.51 -2.49
C ILE A 13 -14.57 4.02 -2.70
N GLY A 14 -13.47 4.63 -2.25
CA GLY A 14 -13.17 6.02 -2.59
C GLY A 14 -11.87 6.56 -2.01
N ASP A 15 -11.02 7.12 -2.87
CA ASP A 15 -9.74 7.79 -2.56
C ASP A 15 -8.80 6.96 -1.69
N GLU A 16 -8.60 5.71 -2.11
CA GLU A 16 -7.83 4.72 -1.38
C GLU A 16 -6.99 3.85 -2.31
N TYR A 17 -5.76 3.65 -1.88
CA TYR A 17 -4.87 2.57 -2.26
C TYR A 17 -4.47 1.83 -0.99
N TRP A 18 -4.72 0.53 -0.95
CA TRP A 18 -4.28 -0.31 0.16
C TRP A 18 -2.89 -0.87 -0.13
N PRO A 19 -2.02 -1.05 0.88
CA PRO A 19 -0.76 -1.72 0.68
C PRO A 19 -0.93 -3.09 0.00
N ASP A 20 -0.06 -3.36 -0.96
CA ASP A 20 -0.05 -4.50 -1.88
C ASP A 20 -1.21 -4.58 -2.87
N ASP A 21 -2.12 -3.61 -2.91
CA ASP A 21 -3.12 -3.57 -3.96
C ASP A 21 -2.49 -3.10 -5.27
N PHE A 22 -3.01 -3.54 -6.42
CA PHE A 22 -2.52 -3.11 -7.75
C PHE A 22 -3.58 -2.29 -8.50
N LEU A 23 -4.52 -1.73 -7.74
CA LEU A 23 -5.67 -0.96 -8.20
C LEU A 23 -5.76 0.35 -7.40
N VAL A 24 -5.59 1.47 -8.09
CA VAL A 24 -5.92 2.79 -7.51
C VAL A 24 -7.42 2.98 -7.62
N SER A 25 -8.09 3.32 -6.51
CA SER A 25 -9.54 3.59 -6.50
C SER A 25 -9.82 5.03 -6.11
N LEU A 26 -10.55 5.76 -6.95
CA LEU A 26 -10.98 7.13 -6.70
C LEU A 26 -12.48 7.20 -6.49
N SER A 27 -12.90 8.04 -5.55
CA SER A 27 -14.31 8.21 -5.20
C SER A 27 -15.08 8.99 -6.28
N TRP A 28 -16.41 9.04 -6.15
CA TRP A 28 -17.25 9.80 -7.07
C TRP A 28 -17.18 11.32 -6.87
N ASP A 29 -16.75 11.78 -5.69
CA ASP A 29 -16.49 13.19 -5.40
C ASP A 29 -15.07 13.64 -5.78
N THR A 30 -14.25 12.68 -6.24
CA THR A 30 -12.96 12.86 -6.93
C THR A 30 -13.07 12.39 -8.39
N PRO A 31 -13.86 13.06 -9.26
CA PRO A 31 -14.06 12.70 -10.67
C PRO A 31 -12.82 13.02 -11.53
N PHE A 32 -11.71 12.36 -11.24
CA PHE A 32 -10.46 12.50 -11.96
C PHE A 32 -10.59 12.11 -13.43
N LEU A 33 -11.39 11.08 -13.74
CA LEU A 33 -11.69 10.69 -15.11
C LEU A 33 -13.06 11.21 -15.56
N SER A 34 -13.09 11.91 -16.69
CA SER A 34 -14.35 12.25 -17.39
C SER A 34 -14.43 11.56 -18.76
N GLU A 35 -15.59 10.99 -19.07
CA GLU A 35 -15.93 10.51 -20.41
C GLU A 35 -16.47 11.69 -21.23
N GLN A 36 -15.67 12.19 -22.17
CA GLN A 36 -16.15 13.00 -23.28
C GLN A 36 -15.62 12.40 -24.58
N ASP A 37 -16.54 12.07 -25.51
CA ASP A 37 -16.22 11.64 -26.87
C ASP A 37 -15.22 10.47 -26.93
N SER A 38 -15.46 9.41 -26.16
CA SER A 38 -14.63 8.18 -26.11
C SER A 38 -13.16 8.36 -25.68
N ASN A 39 -12.76 9.56 -25.25
CA ASN A 39 -11.45 9.82 -24.67
C ASN A 39 -11.58 10.06 -23.17
N ILE A 40 -10.71 9.42 -22.40
CA ILE A 40 -10.57 9.68 -20.96
C ILE A 40 -9.85 11.02 -20.79
N ARG A 41 -10.52 12.02 -20.21
CA ARG A 41 -9.90 13.28 -19.80
C ARG A 41 -9.62 13.28 -18.31
N VAL A 42 -8.45 13.79 -17.96
CA VAL A 42 -7.99 14.00 -16.58
C VAL A 42 -8.43 15.38 -16.08
N ASP A 43 -9.08 15.44 -14.91
CA ASP A 43 -9.35 16.70 -14.20
C ASP A 43 -8.18 17.07 -13.29
N GLU A 44 -7.57 18.21 -13.58
CA GLU A 44 -6.38 18.73 -12.88
C GLU A 44 -6.66 19.11 -11.43
N CYS A 45 -7.90 19.45 -11.09
CA CYS A 45 -8.27 19.74 -9.70
C CYS A 45 -8.09 18.53 -8.77
N TYR A 46 -8.12 17.32 -9.33
CA TYR A 46 -7.99 16.06 -8.59
C TYR A 46 -6.63 15.38 -8.81
N LEU A 47 -5.72 16.02 -9.52
CA LEU A 47 -4.41 15.45 -9.83
C LEU A 47 -3.56 15.22 -8.59
N ALA A 48 -3.66 16.07 -7.57
CA ALA A 48 -2.96 15.87 -6.30
C ALA A 48 -3.48 14.61 -5.56
N ILE A 49 -4.80 14.39 -5.52
CA ILE A 49 -5.39 13.18 -4.91
C ILE A 49 -5.01 11.93 -5.69
N PHE A 50 -5.12 11.96 -7.02
CA PHE A 50 -4.66 10.83 -7.84
C PHE A 50 -3.17 10.54 -7.59
N ALA A 51 -2.34 11.58 -7.57
CA ALA A 51 -0.92 11.42 -7.32
C ALA A 51 -0.65 10.86 -5.92
N HIS A 52 -1.45 11.21 -4.90
CA HIS A 52 -1.36 10.60 -3.57
C HIS A 52 -1.49 9.07 -3.68
N GLU A 53 -2.61 8.58 -4.22
CA GLU A 53 -2.84 7.14 -4.31
C GLU A 53 -1.85 6.43 -5.25
N TYR A 54 -1.48 7.08 -6.35
CA TYR A 54 -0.47 6.57 -7.25
C TYR A 54 0.90 6.48 -6.59
N MET A 55 1.28 7.42 -5.72
CA MET A 55 2.58 7.38 -5.03
C MET A 55 2.64 6.25 -4.01
N HIS A 56 1.53 5.88 -3.36
CA HIS A 56 1.47 4.64 -2.57
C HIS A 56 1.74 3.40 -3.44
N TYR A 57 1.08 3.31 -4.60
CA TYR A 57 1.39 2.25 -5.58
C TYR A 57 2.86 2.22 -5.95
N PHE A 58 3.39 3.38 -6.32
CA PHE A 58 4.76 3.51 -6.76
C PHE A 58 5.75 3.15 -5.65
N HIS A 59 5.52 3.56 -4.40
CA HIS A 59 6.37 3.18 -3.27
C HIS A 59 6.31 1.69 -2.98
N ASN A 60 5.15 1.03 -3.12
CA ASN A 60 5.06 -0.42 -3.04
C ASN A 60 5.94 -1.15 -4.06
N VAL A 61 6.07 -0.62 -5.28
CA VAL A 61 6.88 -1.23 -6.34
C VAL A 61 8.25 -0.58 -6.54
N SER A 62 8.68 0.31 -5.65
CA SER A 62 9.97 1.02 -5.77
C SER A 62 10.77 1.13 -4.47
N THR A 63 10.25 0.60 -3.36
CA THR A 63 10.93 0.65 -2.06
C THR A 63 11.13 -0.75 -1.49
N VAL A 64 12.08 -0.89 -0.56
CA VAL A 64 12.38 -2.17 0.09
C VAL A 64 11.24 -2.57 1.03
N SER A 65 10.72 -1.63 1.82
CA SER A 65 9.56 -1.88 2.70
C SER A 65 8.31 -2.22 1.89
N GLY A 66 8.06 -1.51 0.79
CA GLY A 66 6.95 -1.76 -0.12
C GLY A 66 7.00 -3.16 -0.75
N PHE A 67 8.17 -3.61 -1.20
CA PHE A 67 8.30 -4.98 -1.69
C PHE A 67 8.15 -6.02 -0.56
N LYS A 68 8.71 -5.74 0.62
CA LYS A 68 8.58 -6.64 1.78
C LYS A 68 7.11 -6.83 2.17
N SER A 69 6.30 -5.78 2.07
CA SER A 69 4.84 -5.82 2.20
C SER A 69 4.23 -6.84 1.22
N ILE A 70 4.58 -6.79 -0.07
CA ILE A 70 4.10 -7.73 -1.10
C ILE A 70 4.53 -9.16 -0.76
N LEU A 71 5.79 -9.37 -0.36
CA LEU A 71 6.32 -10.67 0.01
C LEU A 71 5.53 -11.30 1.18
N LEU A 72 5.28 -10.52 2.24
CA LEU A 72 4.51 -10.98 3.40
C LEU A 72 3.08 -11.36 3.01
N THR A 73 2.43 -10.56 2.18
CA THR A 73 1.09 -10.88 1.65
C THR A 73 1.10 -12.19 0.87
N GLN A 74 2.15 -12.48 0.11
CA GLN A 74 2.27 -13.74 -0.62
C GLN A 74 2.61 -14.94 0.27
N LYS A 75 3.36 -14.75 1.36
CA LYS A 75 3.53 -15.75 2.41
C LYS A 75 2.18 -16.07 3.08
N LEU A 76 1.35 -15.07 3.35
CA LEU A 76 -0.02 -15.25 3.86
C LEU A 76 -0.90 -16.06 2.91
N VAL A 77 -0.86 -15.77 1.60
CA VAL A 77 -1.59 -16.55 0.58
C VAL A 77 -1.19 -18.03 0.64
N THR A 78 0.10 -18.32 0.84
CA THR A 78 0.60 -19.70 0.96
C THR A 78 0.10 -20.37 2.23
N ALA A 79 0.13 -19.70 3.38
CA ALA A 79 -0.46 -20.21 4.62
C ALA A 79 -1.98 -20.43 4.48
N PHE A 80 -2.68 -19.48 3.88
CA PHE A 80 -4.13 -19.53 3.67
C PHE A 80 -4.54 -20.71 2.78
N THR A 81 -3.74 -21.06 1.78
CA THR A 81 -3.98 -22.21 0.90
C THR A 81 -4.25 -23.49 1.70
N GLN A 82 -3.57 -23.69 2.84
CA GLN A 82 -3.77 -24.87 3.69
C GLN A 82 -5.21 -24.97 4.23
N THR A 83 -5.83 -23.83 4.55
CA THR A 83 -7.22 -23.76 5.04
C THR A 83 -8.24 -24.14 3.97
N LEU A 84 -7.91 -23.94 2.69
CA LEU A 84 -8.80 -24.24 1.56
C LEU A 84 -8.70 -25.70 1.13
N MET A 85 -7.55 -26.33 1.35
CA MET A 85 -7.27 -27.71 0.90
C MET A 85 -8.10 -28.77 1.63
N VAL A 86 -8.75 -28.41 2.74
CA VAL A 86 -9.68 -29.29 3.47
C VAL A 86 -10.94 -29.56 2.64
N ASN A 87 -11.60 -28.49 2.14
CA ASN A 87 -12.85 -28.60 1.39
C ASN A 87 -12.63 -28.67 -0.12
N LYS A 88 -11.58 -28.01 -0.65
CA LYS A 88 -11.23 -27.95 -2.08
C LYS A 88 -12.33 -27.39 -2.99
N ASP A 89 -13.22 -26.58 -2.42
CA ASP A 89 -14.32 -25.90 -3.10
C ASP A 89 -14.19 -24.37 -3.04
N GLY A 90 -13.03 -23.86 -2.58
CA GLY A 90 -12.79 -22.43 -2.40
C GLY A 90 -13.31 -21.87 -1.08
N THR A 91 -13.74 -22.72 -0.14
CA THR A 91 -14.10 -22.28 1.23
C THR A 91 -12.97 -22.55 2.23
N SER A 92 -12.75 -21.60 3.13
CA SER A 92 -11.80 -21.68 4.24
C SER A 92 -12.46 -22.28 5.48
N VAL A 93 -11.77 -23.24 6.10
CA VAL A 93 -12.12 -23.75 7.44
C VAL A 93 -11.53 -22.92 8.59
N GLY A 94 -10.81 -21.84 8.28
CA GLY A 94 -10.07 -21.02 9.25
C GLY A 94 -8.74 -21.65 9.67
N SER A 95 -7.86 -20.84 10.29
CA SER A 95 -6.54 -21.31 10.74
C SER A 95 -6.61 -22.09 12.06
N THR A 96 -7.60 -21.83 12.90
CA THR A 96 -7.77 -22.50 14.20
C THR A 96 -8.05 -23.99 14.09
N ALA A 97 -8.45 -24.46 12.90
CA ALA A 97 -8.64 -25.87 12.59
C ALA A 97 -7.34 -26.59 12.17
N LEU A 98 -6.23 -25.87 11.97
CA LEU A 98 -4.99 -26.40 11.38
C LEU A 98 -3.74 -25.84 12.08
N ASP A 99 -3.03 -26.67 12.84
CA ASP A 99 -1.84 -26.26 13.63
C ASP A 99 -0.77 -25.57 12.76
N GLU A 100 -0.39 -26.16 11.62
CA GLU A 100 0.63 -25.59 10.72
C GLU A 100 0.21 -24.23 10.14
N ALA A 101 -1.05 -24.10 9.74
CA ALA A 101 -1.57 -22.86 9.17
C ALA A 101 -1.65 -21.76 10.23
N SER A 102 -2.05 -22.13 11.46
CA SER A 102 -2.10 -21.22 12.61
C SER A 102 -0.72 -20.67 12.96
N THR A 103 0.30 -21.53 13.00
CA THR A 103 1.67 -21.10 13.27
C THR A 103 2.22 -20.22 12.15
N ALA A 104 1.99 -20.59 10.89
CA ALA A 104 2.48 -19.81 9.75
C ALA A 104 1.85 -18.40 9.67
N VAL A 105 0.53 -18.29 9.86
CA VAL A 105 -0.15 -16.98 9.84
C VAL A 105 0.30 -16.10 11.01
N GLU A 106 0.48 -16.66 12.21
CA GLU A 106 0.98 -15.92 13.38
C GLU A 106 2.36 -15.30 13.12
N PHE A 107 3.30 -16.06 12.54
CA PHE A 107 4.64 -15.56 12.26
C PHE A 107 4.65 -14.47 11.19
N VAL A 108 3.95 -14.69 10.09
CA VAL A 108 3.89 -13.70 9.00
C VAL A 108 3.14 -12.44 9.44
N GLY A 109 2.05 -12.60 10.20
CA GLY A 109 1.29 -11.47 10.76
C GLY A 109 2.06 -10.65 11.78
N ARG A 110 2.88 -11.32 12.60
CA ARG A 110 3.80 -10.64 13.51
C ARG A 110 4.82 -9.81 12.72
N GLU A 111 5.49 -10.40 11.74
CA GLU A 111 6.45 -9.68 10.89
C GLU A 111 5.79 -8.48 10.20
N ARG A 112 4.56 -8.66 9.69
CA ARG A 112 3.75 -7.61 9.08
C ARG A 112 3.46 -6.46 10.04
N THR A 113 3.00 -6.78 11.26
CA THR A 113 2.69 -5.78 12.29
C THR A 113 3.92 -4.97 12.68
N PHE A 114 5.10 -5.60 12.74
CA PHE A 114 6.36 -4.91 13.01
C PHE A 114 6.83 -4.02 11.86
N LEU A 115 6.60 -4.43 10.61
CA LEU A 115 6.89 -3.61 9.43
C LEU A 115 5.96 -2.40 9.36
N ASP A 116 4.66 -2.63 9.43
CA ASP A 116 3.61 -1.62 9.25
C ASP A 116 3.62 -0.59 10.38
N GLY A 117 3.81 -1.02 11.62
CA GLY A 117 3.64 -0.18 12.80
C GLY A 117 2.16 0.20 13.00
N GLN A 118 1.92 1.43 13.43
CA GLN A 118 0.58 1.95 13.69
C GLN A 118 0.37 3.29 12.96
N LEU A 119 -0.88 3.60 12.60
CA LEU A 119 -1.28 4.86 11.96
C LEU A 119 -1.04 6.09 12.84
N GLY A 120 -1.00 5.90 14.15
CA GLY A 120 -0.83 6.94 15.15
C GLY A 120 -1.22 6.42 16.55
N PRO A 121 -1.26 7.33 17.55
CA PRO A 121 -1.75 7.01 18.88
C PRO A 121 -3.21 6.52 18.86
N ALA A 122 -3.54 5.54 19.70
CA ALA A 122 -4.86 4.91 19.73
C ALA A 122 -6.00 5.92 19.94
N GLY A 123 -5.78 6.95 20.75
CA GLY A 123 -6.74 8.02 21.03
C GLY A 123 -6.96 9.01 19.88
N THR A 124 -6.18 8.92 18.80
CA THR A 124 -6.29 9.79 17.61
C THR A 124 -6.91 9.08 16.41
N CYS A 125 -7.00 7.75 16.46
CA CYS A 125 -7.45 6.89 15.37
C CYS A 125 -8.78 6.23 15.73
N THR A 126 -9.88 7.00 15.83
CA THR A 126 -11.22 6.41 16.00
C THR A 126 -11.97 6.39 14.69
N GLU A 127 -12.68 5.29 14.42
CA GLU A 127 -13.54 5.08 13.23
C GLU A 127 -14.70 6.10 13.12
N THR A 128 -14.93 6.93 14.13
CA THR A 128 -15.94 7.98 14.14
C THR A 128 -15.37 9.27 13.56
N ASP A 129 -16.04 9.79 12.53
CA ASP A 129 -15.83 11.05 11.76
C ASP A 129 -15.65 12.34 12.59
N ASP A 130 -15.41 12.26 13.90
CA ASP A 130 -15.19 13.43 14.73
C ASP A 130 -13.77 13.93 14.52
N ASP A 131 -13.67 14.97 13.69
CA ASP A 131 -12.53 15.84 13.50
C ASP A 131 -11.92 16.26 14.85
N PHE A 132 -10.95 15.48 15.32
CA PHE A 132 -10.10 15.92 16.40
C PHE A 132 -9.11 16.93 15.82
N ASP A 133 -9.20 18.18 16.26
CA ASP A 133 -8.10 19.14 16.14
C ASP A 133 -6.93 18.59 16.96
N VAL A 134 -6.14 17.71 16.34
CA VAL A 134 -4.95 17.11 16.93
C VAL A 134 -3.76 18.00 16.66
N GLU A 135 -3.27 18.68 17.70
CA GLU A 135 -2.01 19.40 17.66
C GLU A 135 -0.95 18.59 18.41
N ILE A 136 0.15 18.23 17.74
CA ILE A 136 1.27 17.57 18.40
C ILE A 136 2.09 18.63 19.13
N LEU A 137 2.22 18.45 20.45
CA LEU A 137 3.00 19.33 21.34
C LEU A 137 4.46 18.89 21.41
N SER A 138 4.68 17.57 21.51
CA SER A 138 6.00 16.97 21.52
C SER A 138 5.96 15.52 21.04
N SER A 139 7.07 15.04 20.48
CA SER A 139 7.27 13.63 20.15
C SER A 139 8.68 13.19 20.54
N ASN A 140 8.78 12.11 21.33
CA ASN A 140 10.06 11.47 21.67
C ASN A 140 10.10 10.07 21.06
N VAL A 141 11.19 9.76 20.36
CA VAL A 141 11.36 8.49 19.65
C VAL A 141 12.41 7.64 20.35
N GLU A 142 12.05 6.39 20.64
CA GLU A 142 12.94 5.40 21.26
C GLU A 142 13.09 4.17 20.36
N VAL A 143 14.32 3.67 20.24
CA VAL A 143 14.65 2.45 19.48
C VAL A 143 15.01 1.34 20.48
N GLU A 144 14.28 0.23 20.44
CA GLU A 144 14.51 -0.95 21.27
C GLU A 144 14.83 -2.15 20.37
N GLU A 145 15.96 -2.82 20.57
CA GLU A 145 16.25 -4.09 19.90
C GLU A 145 15.53 -5.23 20.61
N ARG A 146 14.70 -5.97 19.89
CA ARG A 146 13.96 -7.14 20.41
C ARG A 146 14.34 -8.40 19.67
N GLU A 147 14.44 -9.51 20.40
CA GLU A 147 14.50 -10.83 19.77
C GLU A 147 13.09 -11.28 19.45
N VAL A 148 12.83 -11.53 18.16
CA VAL A 148 11.52 -11.93 17.66
C VAL A 148 11.66 -13.24 16.89
N ASP A 149 10.87 -14.23 17.28
CA ASP A 149 10.75 -15.48 16.53
C ASP A 149 9.73 -15.32 15.39
N PHE A 150 10.19 -15.53 14.17
CA PHE A 150 9.38 -15.54 12.94
C PHE A 150 9.27 -16.95 12.34
N GLY A 151 9.61 -18.00 13.11
CA GLY A 151 9.46 -19.39 12.68
C GLY A 151 10.67 -19.98 11.93
N GLU A 152 11.78 -19.24 11.83
CA GLU A 152 13.01 -19.68 11.15
C GLU A 152 13.96 -20.46 12.06
N GLY A 153 13.50 -20.84 13.26
CA GLY A 153 14.25 -21.68 14.20
C GLY A 153 15.28 -20.94 15.06
N GLN A 154 15.56 -19.66 14.77
CA GLN A 154 16.31 -18.77 15.66
C GLN A 154 15.63 -17.39 15.75
N PRO A 155 15.48 -16.81 16.96
CA PRO A 155 15.00 -15.45 17.11
C PRO A 155 15.87 -14.46 16.32
N THR A 156 15.23 -13.58 15.56
CA THR A 156 15.88 -12.50 14.81
C THR A 156 15.86 -11.23 15.64
N LYS A 157 16.97 -10.50 15.65
CA LYS A 157 17.02 -9.16 16.24
C LYS A 157 16.26 -8.18 15.37
N TRP A 158 15.25 -7.55 15.94
CA TRP A 158 14.38 -6.61 15.25
C TRP A 158 14.33 -5.29 16.00
N PRO A 159 14.71 -4.17 15.36
CA PRO A 159 14.59 -2.86 15.99
C PRO A 159 13.13 -2.40 15.97
N LYS A 160 12.57 -2.13 17.15
CA LYS A 160 11.24 -1.55 17.32
C LYS A 160 11.39 -0.07 17.65
N VAL A 161 10.70 0.78 16.88
CA VAL A 161 10.67 2.23 17.13
C VAL A 161 9.34 2.61 17.75
N THR A 162 9.38 3.18 18.95
CA THR A 162 8.21 3.65 19.67
C THR A 162 8.28 5.16 19.81
N ALA A 163 7.24 5.86 19.37
CA ALA A 163 7.07 7.28 19.59
C ALA A 163 6.14 7.51 20.78
N THR A 164 6.58 8.32 21.75
CA THR A 164 5.72 8.89 22.78
C THR A 164 5.33 10.28 22.33
N VAL A 165 4.03 10.51 22.09
CA VAL A 165 3.51 11.78 21.60
C VAL A 165 2.64 12.43 22.65
N GLU A 166 2.94 13.68 22.97
CA GLU A 166 2.01 14.56 23.67
C GLU A 166 1.24 15.38 22.65
N TYR A 167 -0.09 15.36 22.74
CA TYR A 167 -0.95 16.05 21.79
C TYR A 167 -2.19 16.61 22.47
N THR A 168 -2.78 17.63 21.85
CA THR A 168 -4.06 18.19 22.28
C THR A 168 -5.17 17.65 21.39
N VAL A 169 -6.25 17.15 21.99
CA VAL A 169 -7.50 16.77 21.31
C VAL A 169 -8.63 17.58 21.89
N ASN A 170 -9.28 18.41 21.08
CA ASN A 170 -10.39 19.25 21.52
C ASN A 170 -10.06 20.06 22.80
N GLY A 171 -8.82 20.59 22.86
CA GLY A 171 -8.30 21.34 24.00
C GLY A 171 -7.86 20.50 25.22
N ARG A 172 -7.92 19.16 25.16
CA ARG A 172 -7.43 18.27 26.22
C ARG A 172 -6.08 17.66 25.85
N VAL A 173 -5.12 17.76 26.75
CA VAL A 173 -3.81 17.15 26.56
C VAL A 173 -3.88 15.65 26.86
N ALA A 174 -3.32 14.85 25.96
CA ALA A 174 -3.11 13.42 26.10
C ALA A 174 -1.64 13.09 25.80
N SER A 175 -1.17 11.97 26.35
CA SER A 175 0.14 11.42 26.05
C SER A 175 0.00 9.93 25.83
N GLU A 176 0.39 9.46 24.65
CA GLU A 176 0.25 8.07 24.26
C GLU A 176 1.45 7.61 23.43
N GLN A 177 1.61 6.30 23.38
CA GLN A 177 2.67 5.65 22.61
C GLN A 177 2.09 4.95 21.39
N PHE A 178 2.85 4.97 20.30
CA PHE A 178 2.58 4.13 19.15
C PHE A 178 3.87 3.68 18.46
N VAL A 179 3.77 2.62 17.67
CA VAL A 179 4.89 2.04 16.91
C VAL A 179 5.02 2.75 15.57
N VAL A 180 6.19 3.31 15.30
CA VAL A 180 6.51 3.95 14.02
C VAL A 180 6.98 2.88 13.04
N GLY A 181 6.24 2.69 11.95
CA GLY A 181 6.54 1.74 10.89
C GLY A 181 6.24 2.32 9.51
N SER A 182 6.18 1.47 8.48
CA SER A 182 5.99 1.90 7.09
C SER A 182 4.71 2.70 6.91
N VAL A 183 3.60 2.34 7.57
CA VAL A 183 2.29 2.96 7.31
C VAL A 183 2.29 4.47 7.61
N VAL A 184 2.75 4.88 8.79
CA VAL A 184 2.80 6.31 9.15
C VAL A 184 3.83 7.08 8.32
N ILE A 185 4.94 6.42 7.96
CA ILE A 185 6.00 7.00 7.14
C ILE A 185 5.50 7.25 5.73
N GLU A 186 4.92 6.24 5.09
CA GLU A 186 4.42 6.26 3.73
C GLU A 186 3.32 7.32 3.55
N GLU A 187 2.29 7.31 4.42
CA GLU A 187 1.22 8.31 4.38
C GLU A 187 1.74 9.73 4.55
N SER A 188 2.73 9.96 5.42
CA SER A 188 3.34 11.29 5.56
C SER A 188 4.14 11.70 4.32
N VAL A 189 4.91 10.79 3.73
CA VAL A 189 5.68 11.05 2.51
C VAL A 189 4.73 11.40 1.37
N VAL A 190 3.74 10.54 1.14
CA VAL A 190 2.76 10.71 0.06
C VAL A 190 1.98 12.01 0.24
N PHE A 191 1.58 12.36 1.47
CA PHE A 191 0.92 13.64 1.73
C PHE A 191 1.85 14.85 1.52
N ALA A 192 3.13 14.75 1.89
CA ALA A 192 4.11 15.81 1.60
C ALA A 192 4.26 16.03 0.08
N LEU A 193 4.25 14.94 -0.71
CA LEU A 193 4.27 15.00 -2.18
C LEU A 193 2.97 15.57 -2.76
N GLU A 194 1.81 15.17 -2.25
CA GLU A 194 0.50 15.75 -2.61
C GLU A 194 0.51 17.27 -2.40
N ARG A 195 1.01 17.72 -1.25
CA ARG A 195 1.13 19.16 -0.93
C ARG A 195 2.09 19.89 -1.86
N LEU A 196 3.22 19.28 -2.24
CA LEU A 196 4.14 19.84 -3.23
C LEU A 196 3.45 20.01 -4.59
N ILE A 197 2.72 18.99 -5.05
CA ILE A 197 1.96 19.03 -6.30
C ILE A 197 0.90 20.13 -6.25
N ALA A 198 0.12 20.19 -5.17
CA ALA A 198 -0.94 21.17 -4.99
C ALA A 198 -0.40 22.61 -4.99
N GLN A 199 0.73 22.85 -4.30
CA GLN A 199 1.41 24.16 -4.28
C GLN A 199 1.90 24.59 -5.67
N GLN A 200 2.51 23.67 -6.42
CA GLN A 200 3.06 23.98 -7.75
C GLN A 200 1.97 24.24 -8.79
N LEU A 201 0.89 23.47 -8.74
CA LEU A 201 -0.24 23.60 -9.66
C LEU A 201 -1.28 24.63 -9.22
N GLN A 202 -1.13 25.20 -8.03
CA GLN A 202 -2.07 26.15 -7.42
C GLN A 202 -3.50 25.58 -7.33
N ILE A 203 -3.61 24.29 -7.04
CA ILE A 203 -4.90 23.59 -6.85
C ILE A 203 -5.23 23.47 -5.36
N PRO A 204 -6.52 23.36 -5.00
CA PRO A 204 -6.92 23.19 -3.61
C PRO A 204 -6.32 21.93 -2.99
N LEU A 205 -5.88 22.04 -1.72
CA LEU A 205 -5.52 20.89 -0.90
C LEU A 205 -6.71 20.49 -0.04
N PHE A 206 -6.93 19.19 0.11
CA PHE A 206 -7.94 18.66 1.01
C PHE A 206 -7.40 18.60 2.44
N GLU A 207 -8.24 18.96 3.41
CA GLU A 207 -7.87 18.83 4.81
C GLU A 207 -7.76 17.34 5.18
N CYS A 208 -6.63 16.98 5.78
CA CYS A 208 -6.33 15.66 6.29
C CYS A 208 -5.99 15.74 7.79
N PRO A 209 -6.30 14.68 8.57
CA PRO A 209 -5.97 14.62 9.99
C PRO A 209 -4.44 14.64 10.21
N THR A 210 -4.02 14.95 11.44
CA THR A 210 -2.60 15.03 11.78
C THR A 210 -1.90 13.68 11.71
N PHE A 211 -2.54 12.62 12.22
CA PHE A 211 -2.08 11.24 12.05
C PHE A 211 -2.88 10.54 10.95
N PRO A 212 -2.23 9.73 10.10
CA PRO A 212 -0.77 9.59 9.94
C PRO A 212 -0.10 10.75 9.17
N TYR A 213 -0.87 11.54 8.41
CA TYR A 213 -0.39 12.38 7.29
C TYR A 213 0.65 13.47 7.60
N LYS A 214 0.61 14.07 8.79
CA LYS A 214 1.47 15.22 9.16
C LYS A 214 2.49 14.85 10.23
N TYR A 215 2.62 13.57 10.56
CA TYR A 215 3.51 13.14 11.63
C TYR A 215 4.97 13.44 11.31
N LEU A 216 5.44 13.09 10.10
CA LEU A 216 6.83 13.39 9.72
C LEU A 216 7.08 14.89 9.54
N ASP A 217 6.10 15.68 9.10
CA ASP A 217 6.21 17.14 9.06
C ASP A 217 6.58 17.66 10.46
N HIS A 218 5.83 17.21 11.47
CA HIS A 218 6.07 17.61 12.86
C HIS A 218 7.45 17.16 13.35
N LEU A 219 7.86 15.91 13.07
CA LEU A 219 9.18 15.44 13.47
C LEU A 219 10.29 16.27 12.83
N VAL A 220 10.22 16.54 11.52
CA VAL A 220 11.24 17.33 10.82
C VAL A 220 11.29 18.76 11.37
N GLU A 221 10.14 19.38 11.63
CA GLU A 221 10.08 20.72 12.22
C GLU A 221 10.62 20.73 13.67
N GLN A 222 10.27 19.74 14.48
CA GLN A 222 10.69 19.65 15.88
C GLN A 222 12.19 19.36 16.00
N GLU A 223 12.66 18.31 15.33
CA GLU A 223 14.01 17.78 15.51
C GLU A 223 15.05 18.52 14.67
N LEU A 224 14.70 18.89 13.43
CA LEU A 224 15.65 19.44 12.46
C LEU A 224 15.48 20.95 12.30
N LYS A 225 14.39 21.54 12.81
CA LYS A 225 14.05 22.97 12.65
C LYS A 225 13.92 23.39 11.18
N ILE A 226 13.40 22.48 10.35
CA ILE A 226 13.22 22.67 8.91
C ILE A 226 11.74 22.64 8.56
N ASN A 227 11.31 23.56 7.70
CA ASN A 227 9.97 23.54 7.10
C ASN A 227 10.10 23.34 5.58
N SER A 228 10.29 22.08 5.17
CA SER A 228 10.46 21.70 3.76
C SER A 228 9.81 20.35 3.48
N LEU A 229 8.76 20.37 2.66
CA LEU A 229 8.06 19.15 2.23
C LEU A 229 8.97 18.19 1.46
N ALA A 230 9.94 18.73 0.71
CA ALA A 230 10.91 17.91 -0.01
C ALA A 230 11.84 17.16 0.95
N VAL A 231 12.22 17.76 2.08
CA VAL A 231 13.03 17.09 3.11
C VAL A 231 12.22 16.03 3.84
N VAL A 232 10.96 16.31 4.16
CA VAL A 232 10.03 15.32 4.74
C VAL A 232 9.90 14.10 3.83
N ALA A 233 9.57 14.34 2.56
CA ALA A 233 9.40 13.28 1.58
C ALA A 233 10.71 12.51 1.34
N ALA A 234 11.86 13.18 1.29
CA ALA A 234 13.15 12.54 1.09
C ALA A 234 13.56 11.64 2.27
N LEU A 235 13.48 12.14 3.51
CA LEU A 235 13.83 11.35 4.69
C LEU A 235 12.92 10.11 4.84
N GLY A 236 11.62 10.28 4.64
CA GLY A 236 10.70 9.15 4.67
C GLY A 236 10.92 8.16 3.53
N THR A 237 11.20 8.64 2.31
CA THR A 237 11.52 7.76 1.17
C THR A 237 12.80 6.96 1.42
N LEU A 238 13.86 7.59 1.94
CA LEU A 238 15.10 6.90 2.32
C LEU A 238 14.85 5.85 3.41
N ALA A 239 14.00 6.15 4.40
CA ALA A 239 13.61 5.20 5.42
C ALA A 239 12.90 3.97 4.81
N LEU A 240 12.01 4.16 3.81
CA LEU A 240 11.33 3.07 3.11
C LEU A 240 12.27 2.20 2.25
N LEU A 241 13.50 2.66 1.95
CA LEU A 241 14.55 1.84 1.32
C LEU A 241 15.25 0.88 2.30
N SER A 242 14.80 0.82 3.56
CA SER A 242 15.25 -0.14 4.56
C SER A 242 14.19 -1.22 4.84
N PRO A 243 14.60 -2.45 5.20
CA PRO A 243 13.68 -3.47 5.72
C PRO A 243 13.08 -3.11 7.08
N HIS A 244 13.60 -2.09 7.77
CA HIS A 244 13.13 -1.61 9.07
C HIS A 244 12.94 -0.08 9.03
N PRO A 245 11.89 0.40 8.36
CA PRO A 245 11.77 1.82 8.01
C PRO A 245 11.70 2.75 9.23
N GLY A 246 11.04 2.35 10.32
CA GLY A 246 11.02 3.15 11.55
C GLY A 246 12.41 3.36 12.16
N ALA A 247 13.24 2.31 12.18
CA ALA A 247 14.60 2.37 12.73
C ALA A 247 15.53 3.20 11.84
N GLU A 248 15.44 2.99 10.52
CA GLU A 248 16.20 3.79 9.56
C GLU A 248 15.84 5.27 9.67
N LEU A 249 14.56 5.61 9.84
CA LEU A 249 14.14 7.00 10.04
C LEU A 249 14.82 7.61 11.26
N ALA A 250 14.84 6.93 12.41
CA ALA A 250 15.48 7.43 13.62
C ALA A 250 16.99 7.69 13.40
N GLU A 251 17.69 6.77 12.73
CA GLU A 251 19.10 6.95 12.40
C GLU A 251 19.36 8.09 11.39
N LEU A 252 18.48 8.24 10.40
CA LEU A 252 18.57 9.32 9.41
C LEU A 252 18.42 10.69 10.08
N PHE A 253 17.54 10.83 11.08
CA PHE A 253 17.38 12.06 11.83
C PHE A 253 18.64 12.43 12.62
N GLU A 254 19.26 11.48 13.33
CA GLU A 254 20.51 11.72 14.05
C GLU A 254 21.67 12.06 13.10
N SER A 255 21.75 11.35 11.98
CA SER A 255 22.77 11.58 10.95
C SER A 255 22.59 12.95 10.29
N TYR A 256 21.34 13.35 10.00
CA TYR A 256 21.01 14.66 9.46
C TYR A 256 21.45 15.77 10.42
N LYS A 257 21.06 15.69 11.71
CA LYS A 257 21.45 16.68 12.74
C LYS A 257 22.96 16.84 12.81
N THR A 258 23.68 15.73 12.81
CA THR A 258 25.13 15.70 12.84
C THR A 258 25.73 16.43 11.63
N LYS A 259 25.34 16.04 10.40
CA LYS A 259 25.89 16.64 9.17
C LYS A 259 25.54 18.12 9.03
N ALA A 260 24.29 18.50 9.30
CA ALA A 260 23.83 19.89 9.23
C ALA A 260 24.60 20.79 10.22
N ALA A 261 24.94 20.29 11.41
CA ALA A 261 25.75 21.03 12.37
C ALA A 261 27.20 21.25 11.91
N PHE A 262 27.80 20.26 11.23
CA PHE A 262 29.16 20.38 10.69
C PHE A 262 29.24 21.23 9.43
N GLN A 263 28.15 21.35 8.68
CA GLN A 263 28.13 21.99 7.36
C GLN A 263 27.02 23.03 7.25
N SER A 264 27.08 24.05 8.12
CA SER A 264 26.07 25.11 8.29
C SER A 264 25.76 25.99 7.05
N LYS A 265 26.39 25.72 5.90
CA LYS A 265 26.17 26.44 4.64
C LYS A 265 25.40 25.62 3.60
N LEU A 266 25.17 24.33 3.85
CA LEU A 266 24.46 23.49 2.92
C LEU A 266 22.97 23.76 2.99
N GLU A 267 22.34 23.74 1.82
CA GLU A 267 20.90 23.71 1.70
C GLU A 267 20.36 22.36 2.21
N PRO A 268 19.12 22.29 2.72
CA PRO A 268 18.60 21.08 3.33
C PRO A 268 18.67 19.81 2.46
N LEU A 269 18.46 19.94 1.14
CA LEU A 269 18.57 18.80 0.22
C LEU A 269 20.02 18.39 -0.06
N GLU A 270 20.99 19.28 0.07
CA GLU A 270 22.41 18.91 -0.05
C GLU A 270 22.86 18.06 1.16
N VAL A 271 22.24 18.25 2.33
CA VAL A 271 22.46 17.36 3.49
C VAL A 271 21.88 15.98 3.22
N ILE A 272 20.74 15.88 2.53
CA ILE A 272 20.16 14.60 2.10
C ILE A 272 21.10 13.84 1.16
N ASP A 273 21.78 14.53 0.24
CA ASP A 273 22.73 13.90 -0.68
C ASP A 273 23.87 13.20 0.08
N LEU A 274 24.33 13.78 1.19
CA LEU A 274 25.35 13.17 2.04
C LEU A 274 24.83 11.96 2.83
N LEU A 275 23.53 11.90 3.13
CA LEU A 275 22.90 10.73 3.72
C LEU A 275 22.76 9.60 2.69
N VAL A 276 22.40 9.96 1.45
CA VAL A 276 22.37 9.02 0.31
C VAL A 276 23.73 8.36 0.13
N GLU A 277 24.80 9.17 0.09
CA GLU A 277 26.17 8.65 -0.05
C GLU A 277 26.54 7.70 1.10
N GLU A 278 26.24 8.09 2.34
CA GLU A 278 26.51 7.29 3.55
C GLU A 278 25.77 5.94 3.56
N ARG A 279 24.56 5.89 3.00
CA ARG A 279 23.70 4.70 3.03
C ARG A 279 23.79 3.83 1.77
N SER A 280 24.54 4.26 0.76
CA SER A 280 24.66 3.56 -0.53
C SER A 280 24.93 2.06 -0.41
N GLU A 281 25.97 1.65 0.35
CA GLU A 281 26.31 0.23 0.54
C GLU A 281 25.19 -0.57 1.25
N GLN A 282 24.47 0.07 2.19
CA GLN A 282 23.37 -0.57 2.90
C GLN A 282 22.18 -0.79 1.97
N PHE A 283 21.86 0.21 1.14
CA PHE A 283 20.80 0.12 0.13
C PHE A 283 21.12 -0.94 -0.93
N GLU A 284 22.36 -1.00 -1.43
CA GLU A 284 22.78 -2.04 -2.38
C GLU A 284 22.54 -3.45 -1.83
N LYS A 285 22.96 -3.70 -0.59
CA LYS A 285 22.73 -5.00 0.09
C LYS A 285 21.25 -5.31 0.24
N ALA A 286 20.43 -4.34 0.62
CA ALA A 286 18.99 -4.53 0.74
C ALA A 286 18.35 -4.89 -0.61
N VAL A 287 18.74 -4.20 -1.68
CA VAL A 287 18.26 -4.48 -3.05
C VAL A 287 18.66 -5.87 -3.52
N GLU A 288 19.88 -6.34 -3.20
CA GLU A 288 20.32 -7.70 -3.53
C GLU A 288 19.45 -8.78 -2.86
N VAL A 289 19.13 -8.59 -1.58
CA VAL A 289 18.23 -9.50 -0.84
C VAL A 289 16.85 -9.51 -1.48
N ILE A 290 16.27 -8.34 -1.76
CA ILE A 290 14.95 -8.24 -2.40
C ILE A 290 14.93 -8.92 -3.77
N ARG A 291 15.99 -8.78 -4.57
CA ARG A 291 16.09 -9.47 -5.87
C ARG A 291 16.12 -10.99 -5.74
N ALA A 292 16.70 -11.52 -4.67
CA ALA A 292 16.67 -12.96 -4.40
C ALA A 292 15.24 -13.38 -4.01
N ASP A 293 14.62 -12.68 -3.06
CA ASP A 293 13.25 -12.95 -2.59
C ASP A 293 12.23 -12.89 -3.74
N LEU A 294 12.39 -11.95 -4.67
CA LEU A 294 11.57 -11.84 -5.87
C LEU A 294 11.59 -13.09 -6.75
N LYS A 295 12.77 -13.70 -6.92
CA LYS A 295 12.92 -14.93 -7.72
C LYS A 295 12.26 -16.11 -7.02
N ASP A 296 12.43 -16.20 -5.70
CA ASP A 296 11.83 -17.25 -4.90
C ASP A 296 10.30 -17.12 -4.90
N LEU A 297 9.79 -15.89 -4.82
CA LEU A 297 8.36 -15.60 -4.87
C LEU A 297 7.71 -16.06 -6.17
N VAL A 298 8.33 -15.78 -7.32
CA VAL A 298 7.87 -16.26 -8.64
C VAL A 298 7.90 -17.79 -8.70
N THR A 299 8.93 -18.41 -8.13
CA THR A 299 9.13 -19.86 -8.11
C THR A 299 8.04 -20.56 -7.27
N ILE A 300 7.63 -19.99 -6.14
CA ILE A 300 6.56 -20.55 -5.29
C ILE A 300 5.20 -20.58 -6.01
N ARG A 301 5.00 -19.76 -7.05
CA ARG A 301 3.80 -19.77 -7.89
C ARG A 301 3.95 -20.60 -9.18
N GLU A 302 4.95 -21.48 -9.27
CA GLU A 302 5.05 -22.44 -10.37
C GLU A 302 3.73 -23.23 -10.53
N GLY A 303 3.24 -23.32 -11.77
CA GLY A 303 1.97 -23.98 -12.04
C GLY A 303 0.72 -23.19 -11.65
N ARG A 304 0.82 -21.87 -11.39
CA ARG A 304 -0.30 -20.95 -11.17
C ARG A 304 -0.24 -19.82 -12.22
N GLU A 305 -0.89 -19.99 -13.37
CA GLU A 305 -0.60 -19.19 -14.57
C GLU A 305 -0.77 -17.68 -14.33
N PHE A 306 -1.93 -17.28 -13.79
CA PHE A 306 -2.29 -15.87 -13.69
C PHE A 306 -1.48 -15.16 -12.61
N THR A 307 -1.33 -15.79 -11.44
CA THR A 307 -0.57 -15.21 -10.32
C THR A 307 0.93 -15.22 -10.59
N LYS A 308 1.47 -16.28 -11.22
CA LYS A 308 2.87 -16.29 -11.71
C LYS A 308 3.09 -15.19 -12.73
N GLY A 309 2.18 -15.03 -13.70
CA GLY A 309 2.24 -13.98 -14.71
C GLY A 309 2.28 -12.58 -14.09
N ALA A 310 1.45 -12.34 -13.07
CA ALA A 310 1.44 -11.08 -12.32
C ALA A 310 2.75 -10.86 -11.56
N LEU A 311 3.26 -11.88 -10.86
CA LEU A 311 4.51 -11.79 -10.10
C LEU A 311 5.74 -11.64 -10.99
N CYS A 312 5.77 -12.22 -12.19
CA CYS A 312 6.83 -11.96 -13.17
C CYS A 312 6.84 -10.48 -13.58
N PHE A 313 5.67 -9.91 -13.87
CA PHE A 313 5.56 -8.48 -14.17
C PHE A 313 6.02 -7.60 -13.00
N LEU A 314 5.61 -7.94 -11.78
CA LEU A 314 6.03 -7.22 -10.57
C LEU A 314 7.53 -7.36 -10.33
N GLN A 315 8.11 -8.54 -10.56
CA GLN A 315 9.55 -8.75 -10.47
C GLN A 315 10.33 -7.85 -11.41
N GLU A 316 9.92 -7.77 -12.68
CA GLU A 316 10.55 -6.87 -13.66
C GLU A 316 10.40 -5.40 -13.25
N THR A 317 9.20 -5.01 -12.81
CA THR A 317 8.88 -3.64 -12.41
C THR A 317 9.69 -3.21 -11.18
N VAL A 318 9.67 -4.01 -10.12
CA VAL A 318 10.40 -3.75 -8.87
C VAL A 318 11.91 -3.75 -9.12
N SER A 319 12.44 -4.71 -9.88
CA SER A 319 13.89 -4.76 -10.16
C SER A 319 14.36 -3.50 -10.87
N ARG A 320 13.64 -3.05 -11.90
CA ARG A 320 13.96 -1.83 -12.63
C ARG A 320 13.84 -0.59 -11.73
N ASN A 321 12.81 -0.51 -10.89
CA ASN A 321 12.64 0.65 -10.01
C ASN A 321 13.71 0.70 -8.91
N LEU A 322 14.11 -0.45 -8.36
CA LEU A 322 15.22 -0.51 -7.41
C LEU A 322 16.56 -0.16 -8.08
N GLU A 323 16.77 -0.52 -9.34
CA GLU A 323 17.93 -0.03 -10.12
C GLU A 323 17.94 1.49 -10.23
N ALA A 324 16.81 2.10 -10.57
CA ALA A 324 16.69 3.55 -10.59
C ALA A 324 16.94 4.18 -9.21
N ARG A 325 16.52 3.53 -8.12
CA ARG A 325 16.80 3.97 -6.74
C ARG A 325 18.28 3.84 -6.36
N LEU A 326 19.02 2.89 -6.92
CA LEU A 326 20.47 2.81 -6.70
C LEU A 326 21.21 3.98 -7.35
N GLU A 327 20.71 4.47 -8.49
CA GLU A 327 21.26 5.66 -9.15
C GLU A 327 20.85 6.96 -8.45
N ASP A 328 19.58 7.07 -8.06
CA ASP A 328 19.03 8.21 -7.32
C ASP A 328 17.94 7.74 -6.34
N PRO A 329 18.25 7.54 -5.05
CA PRO A 329 17.32 7.00 -4.06
C PRO A 329 16.03 7.79 -3.88
N ILE A 330 16.00 9.07 -4.26
CA ILE A 330 14.86 9.98 -4.06
C ILE A 330 14.47 10.69 -5.36
N PHE A 331 14.67 10.03 -6.51
CA PHE A 331 14.43 10.62 -7.83
C PHE A 331 13.00 11.14 -8.01
N ASP A 332 12.03 10.46 -7.40
CA ASP A 332 10.63 10.87 -7.37
C ASP A 332 10.46 12.20 -6.64
N VAL A 333 11.03 12.31 -5.43
CA VAL A 333 11.02 13.55 -4.64
C VAL A 333 11.70 14.68 -5.38
N ARG A 334 12.90 14.46 -5.94
CA ARG A 334 13.65 15.50 -6.68
C ARG A 334 12.89 15.96 -7.92
N ARG A 335 12.34 15.02 -8.69
CA ARG A 335 11.57 15.35 -9.90
C ARG A 335 10.33 16.18 -9.55
N LEU A 336 9.60 15.80 -8.51
CA LEU A 336 8.43 16.56 -8.04
C LEU A 336 8.85 17.92 -7.46
N ALA A 337 9.92 18.00 -6.66
CA ALA A 337 10.41 19.24 -6.08
C ALA A 337 10.96 20.24 -7.12
N SER A 338 11.55 19.75 -8.22
CA SER A 338 12.12 20.58 -9.29
C SER A 338 11.09 21.30 -10.17
N GLY A 339 9.80 21.01 -9.99
CA GLY A 339 8.70 21.61 -10.71
C GLY A 339 8.00 20.64 -11.64
N LEU A 340 6.69 20.57 -11.48
CA LEU A 340 5.83 19.76 -12.32
C LEU A 340 5.45 20.45 -13.61
N THR A 341 5.67 19.75 -14.71
CA THR A 341 4.93 19.96 -15.95
C THR A 341 3.87 18.86 -16.05
N LYS A 342 2.73 19.13 -16.70
CA LYS A 342 1.71 18.11 -16.99
C LYS A 342 2.30 16.88 -17.67
N GLN A 343 3.32 17.10 -18.50
CA GLN A 343 4.06 16.06 -19.21
C GLN A 343 4.93 15.20 -18.28
N ASN A 344 5.41 15.74 -17.15
CA ASN A 344 6.20 14.98 -16.19
C ASN A 344 5.34 13.99 -15.38
N LEU A 345 4.13 14.38 -14.94
CA LEU A 345 3.18 13.45 -14.30
C LEU A 345 2.67 12.40 -15.29
N SER A 346 2.48 12.77 -16.55
CA SER A 346 2.06 11.79 -17.55
C SER A 346 3.11 10.70 -17.78
N ASN A 347 4.39 11.06 -17.68
CA ASN A 347 5.47 10.10 -17.89
C ASN A 347 5.65 9.12 -16.71
N PHE A 348 5.36 9.54 -15.47
CA PHE A 348 5.46 8.65 -14.29
C PHE A 348 4.57 7.41 -14.42
N HIS A 349 3.28 7.61 -14.73
CA HIS A 349 2.34 6.50 -14.81
C HIS A 349 2.53 5.63 -16.07
N ILE A 350 3.14 6.17 -17.13
CA ILE A 350 3.52 5.38 -18.31
C ILE A 350 4.70 4.47 -17.95
N GLU A 351 5.65 4.96 -17.16
CA GLU A 351 6.80 4.18 -16.71
C GLU A 351 6.38 3.10 -15.72
N ASN A 352 5.40 3.35 -14.85
CA ASN A 352 4.88 2.40 -13.87
C ASN A 352 3.34 2.30 -13.94
N PRO A 353 2.80 1.55 -14.92
CA PRO A 353 1.36 1.47 -15.13
C PRO A 353 0.65 0.66 -14.05
N CYS A 354 -0.52 1.14 -13.62
CA CYS A 354 -1.47 0.45 -12.75
C CYS A 354 -2.90 0.51 -13.34
N ASP A 355 -3.81 -0.27 -12.77
CA ASP A 355 -5.24 -0.10 -13.01
C ASP A 355 -5.81 1.04 -12.14
N LEU A 356 -6.81 1.73 -12.68
CA LEU A 356 -7.52 2.81 -12.00
C LEU A 356 -9.03 2.56 -12.07
N LEU A 357 -9.69 2.49 -10.92
CA LEU A 357 -11.13 2.46 -10.77
C LEU A 357 -11.65 3.85 -10.39
N GLN A 358 -12.41 4.47 -11.28
CA GLN A 358 -13.13 5.71 -11.00
C GLN A 358 -14.57 5.39 -10.61
N ALA A 359 -14.90 5.63 -9.33
CA ALA A 359 -16.28 5.56 -8.88
C ALA A 359 -17.13 6.68 -9.50
N ARG A 360 -18.39 6.38 -9.81
CA ARG A 360 -19.39 7.36 -10.27
C ARG A 360 -20.53 7.48 -9.27
N SER A 361 -21.15 8.64 -9.23
CA SER A 361 -22.32 8.87 -8.38
C SER A 361 -23.44 7.91 -8.72
N GLY A 362 -24.11 7.34 -7.72
CA GLY A 362 -25.27 6.48 -7.89
C GLY A 362 -25.20 5.20 -7.05
N ASP A 363 -26.28 4.43 -7.10
CA ASP A 363 -26.42 3.16 -6.39
C ASP A 363 -25.36 2.16 -6.89
N GLU A 364 -24.61 1.54 -5.97
CA GLU A 364 -23.64 0.47 -6.26
C GLU A 364 -24.28 -0.72 -6.99
N ARG A 365 -25.59 -0.96 -6.84
CA ARG A 365 -26.34 -1.97 -7.60
C ARG A 365 -26.44 -1.64 -9.09
N THR A 366 -26.23 -0.39 -9.48
CA THR A 366 -26.21 0.03 -10.88
C THR A 366 -25.15 -0.76 -11.63
N PHE A 367 -25.57 -1.43 -12.71
CA PHE A 367 -24.69 -2.27 -13.52
C PHE A 367 -23.68 -1.41 -14.29
N MET A 368 -22.40 -1.77 -14.21
CA MET A 368 -21.30 -1.01 -14.84
C MET A 368 -21.33 0.49 -14.50
N ARG A 369 -21.61 0.80 -13.22
CA ARG A 369 -21.62 2.18 -12.71
C ARG A 369 -20.24 2.84 -12.89
N ASP A 370 -19.18 2.10 -12.56
CA ASP A 370 -17.84 2.65 -12.41
C ASP A 370 -16.96 2.33 -13.62
N LEU A 371 -15.95 3.18 -13.83
CA LEU A 371 -15.00 3.07 -14.93
C LEU A 371 -13.70 2.44 -14.44
N LEU A 372 -13.37 1.26 -14.98
CA LEU A 372 -12.07 0.64 -14.80
C LEU A 372 -11.21 0.90 -16.04
N THR A 373 -10.13 1.65 -15.87
CA THR A 373 -9.15 1.93 -16.92
C THR A 373 -7.77 1.41 -16.54
N SER A 374 -6.88 1.34 -17.53
CA SER A 374 -5.55 0.80 -17.37
C SER A 374 -4.53 1.65 -18.12
N PHE A 375 -3.42 1.99 -17.48
CA PHE A 375 -2.37 2.82 -18.08
C PHE A 375 -1.32 2.01 -18.88
N PHE A 376 -1.56 0.71 -19.09
CA PHE A 376 -0.61 -0.16 -19.78
C PHE A 376 -0.63 0.11 -21.29
N PRO A 377 0.52 0.44 -21.91
CA PRO A 377 0.54 0.85 -23.31
C PRO A 377 0.14 -0.24 -24.31
N ASN A 378 0.24 -1.55 -23.99
CA ASN A 378 0.07 -2.63 -24.98
C ASN A 378 -0.37 -4.03 -24.43
N GLY A 379 -1.20 -4.16 -23.38
CA GLY A 379 -1.48 -5.52 -22.86
C GLY A 379 -2.79 -5.78 -22.13
N ASN A 380 -3.76 -6.41 -22.81
CA ASN A 380 -4.90 -7.08 -22.16
C ASN A 380 -4.48 -8.22 -21.21
N LYS A 381 -3.28 -8.80 -21.43
CA LYS A 381 -2.81 -9.97 -20.66
C LYS A 381 -2.28 -9.58 -19.27
N VAL A 382 -1.43 -8.55 -19.19
CA VAL A 382 -0.85 -8.09 -17.92
C VAL A 382 -1.94 -7.59 -16.99
N THR A 383 -2.90 -6.82 -17.52
CA THR A 383 -4.04 -6.33 -16.74
C THR A 383 -4.89 -7.47 -16.19
N THR A 384 -5.14 -8.50 -16.99
CA THR A 384 -5.82 -9.73 -16.53
C THR A 384 -5.06 -10.40 -15.37
N TYR A 385 -3.74 -10.51 -15.48
CA TYR A 385 -2.89 -11.10 -14.43
C TYR A 385 -2.94 -10.30 -13.13
N LEU A 386 -2.72 -8.98 -13.20
CA LEU A 386 -2.79 -8.10 -12.04
C LEU A 386 -4.18 -8.06 -11.41
N ARG A 387 -5.24 -8.04 -12.23
CA ARG A 387 -6.61 -8.04 -11.72
C ARG A 387 -6.96 -9.32 -10.96
N THR A 388 -6.44 -10.45 -11.44
CA THR A 388 -6.57 -11.75 -10.77
C THR A 388 -5.78 -11.77 -9.47
N LEU A 389 -4.55 -11.23 -9.46
CA LEU A 389 -3.73 -11.11 -8.24
C LEU A 389 -4.43 -10.24 -7.19
N GLN A 390 -4.95 -9.07 -7.57
CA GLN A 390 -5.74 -8.20 -6.71
C GLN A 390 -6.95 -8.92 -6.11
N ALA A 391 -7.68 -9.69 -6.92
CA ALA A 391 -8.83 -10.43 -6.42
C ALA A 391 -8.43 -11.55 -5.44
N GLN A 392 -7.31 -12.24 -5.69
CA GLN A 392 -6.72 -13.18 -4.74
C GLN A 392 -6.35 -12.49 -3.42
N GLN A 393 -5.74 -11.31 -3.48
CA GLN A 393 -5.36 -10.57 -2.27
C GLN A 393 -6.57 -10.14 -1.46
N VAL A 394 -7.61 -9.59 -2.10
CA VAL A 394 -8.88 -9.26 -1.42
C VAL A 394 -9.52 -10.50 -0.81
N TYR A 395 -9.49 -11.63 -1.52
CA TYR A 395 -10.00 -12.90 -0.99
C TYR A 395 -9.27 -13.35 0.28
N VAL A 396 -7.93 -13.31 0.30
CA VAL A 396 -7.15 -13.65 1.50
C VAL A 396 -7.39 -12.63 2.61
N LYS A 397 -7.32 -11.32 2.31
CA LYS A 397 -7.54 -10.24 3.29
C LYS A 397 -8.93 -10.32 3.95
N ALA A 398 -9.98 -10.71 3.21
CA ALA A 398 -11.32 -10.92 3.76
C ALA A 398 -11.35 -11.98 4.87
N HIS A 399 -10.43 -12.96 4.80
CA HIS A 399 -10.31 -14.04 5.76
C HIS A 399 -9.28 -13.76 6.85
N VAL A 400 -8.47 -12.71 6.77
CA VAL A 400 -7.49 -12.38 7.81
C VAL A 400 -8.20 -11.69 8.99
N GLU A 401 -7.83 -12.05 10.22
CA GLU A 401 -8.25 -11.31 11.42
C GLU A 401 -7.51 -9.97 11.56
N ARG A 402 -8.10 -8.99 12.25
CA ARG A 402 -7.53 -7.62 12.37
C ARG A 402 -6.09 -7.61 12.92
N GLY A 403 -5.68 -8.62 13.68
CA GLY A 403 -4.33 -8.78 14.22
C GLY A 403 -3.32 -9.48 13.31
N TRP A 404 -3.75 -9.90 12.10
CA TRP A 404 -2.95 -10.70 11.15
C TRP A 404 -2.50 -12.07 11.69
N ASP A 405 -3.04 -12.53 12.81
CA ASP A 405 -2.60 -13.71 13.57
C ASP A 405 -3.48 -14.95 13.36
N ALA A 406 -4.57 -14.83 12.61
CA ALA A 406 -5.47 -15.92 12.30
C ALA A 406 -6.23 -15.73 10.99
N PHE A 407 -6.76 -16.84 10.46
CA PHE A 407 -7.74 -16.86 9.38
C PHE A 407 -9.13 -17.26 9.88
N LYS A 408 -10.13 -16.48 9.47
CA LYS A 408 -11.56 -16.72 9.63
C LYS A 408 -12.03 -17.85 8.72
N THR A 409 -13.17 -18.44 9.07
CA THR A 409 -13.91 -19.31 8.15
C THR A 409 -14.62 -18.49 7.08
N SER A 410 -14.95 -19.09 5.93
CA SER A 410 -15.74 -18.40 4.90
C SER A 410 -17.19 -18.06 5.33
N GLU A 411 -17.68 -18.65 6.43
CA GLU A 411 -18.96 -18.25 7.03
C GLU A 411 -18.84 -16.88 7.70
N GLN A 412 -17.71 -16.61 8.35
CA GLN A 412 -17.43 -15.40 9.12
C GLN A 412 -16.82 -14.27 8.27
N ALA A 413 -16.23 -14.60 7.12
CA ALA A 413 -15.61 -13.63 6.22
C ALA A 413 -16.65 -12.89 5.38
N GLU A 414 -16.44 -11.59 5.19
CA GLU A 414 -17.22 -10.73 4.29
C GLU A 414 -16.30 -9.69 3.66
N ALA A 415 -16.37 -9.55 2.33
CA ALA A 415 -15.74 -8.47 1.58
C ALA A 415 -16.37 -8.36 0.18
N PRO A 416 -16.61 -7.15 -0.35
CA PRO A 416 -17.08 -6.99 -1.71
C PRO A 416 -16.01 -7.39 -2.73
N CYS A 417 -16.43 -7.78 -3.93
CA CYS A 417 -15.54 -7.90 -5.08
C CYS A 417 -14.93 -6.52 -5.42
N PRO A 418 -13.61 -6.40 -5.62
CA PRO A 418 -12.97 -5.11 -5.96
C PRO A 418 -13.43 -4.56 -7.32
N TYR A 419 -14.08 -5.39 -8.15
CA TYR A 419 -14.62 -5.00 -9.46
C TYR A 419 -16.15 -4.94 -9.49
N LEU A 420 -16.82 -5.00 -8.33
CA LEU A 420 -18.28 -5.13 -8.23
C LEU A 420 -19.03 -4.14 -9.13
N THR A 421 -18.60 -2.88 -9.14
CA THR A 421 -19.30 -1.77 -9.77
C THR A 421 -18.89 -1.51 -11.21
N CYS A 422 -17.74 -2.04 -11.66
CA CYS A 422 -17.27 -1.96 -13.05
C CYS A 422 -17.42 -3.29 -13.82
N CYS A 423 -17.87 -4.36 -13.16
CA CYS A 423 -18.03 -5.68 -13.76
C CYS A 423 -19.14 -5.70 -14.82
N HIS A 424 -18.81 -6.18 -16.02
CA HIS A 424 -19.70 -6.32 -17.17
C HIS A 424 -20.33 -7.72 -17.30
N LEU A 425 -20.00 -8.66 -16.40
CA LEU A 425 -20.53 -10.02 -16.47
C LEU A 425 -21.99 -10.07 -16.00
N ASN A 426 -22.86 -10.76 -16.75
CA ASN A 426 -24.26 -10.96 -16.35
C ASN A 426 -24.40 -11.62 -14.96
N LYS A 427 -23.46 -12.50 -14.58
CA LYS A 427 -23.42 -13.13 -13.25
C LYS A 427 -23.46 -12.10 -12.11
N ARG A 428 -22.81 -10.94 -12.27
CA ARG A 428 -22.86 -9.85 -11.29
C ARG A 428 -24.25 -9.21 -11.20
N ARG A 429 -24.97 -9.10 -12.33
CA ARG A 429 -26.35 -8.57 -12.36
C ARG A 429 -27.30 -9.53 -11.66
N ASP A 430 -27.14 -10.82 -11.92
CA ASP A 430 -28.04 -11.87 -11.43
C ASP A 430 -27.77 -12.24 -9.96
N SER A 431 -26.59 -11.90 -9.42
CA SER A 431 -26.15 -12.26 -8.06
C SER A 431 -25.36 -11.14 -7.38
N PHE A 432 -25.93 -9.94 -7.38
CA PHE A 432 -25.30 -8.76 -6.75
C PHE A 432 -24.91 -9.01 -5.30
N ASP A 433 -25.84 -9.53 -4.48
CA ASP A 433 -25.64 -9.68 -3.03
C ASP A 433 -24.47 -10.62 -2.72
N THR A 434 -24.30 -11.70 -3.50
CA THR A 434 -23.14 -12.59 -3.39
C THR A 434 -21.86 -11.86 -3.78
N CYS A 435 -21.84 -11.12 -4.89
CA CYS A 435 -20.66 -10.37 -5.32
C CYS A 435 -20.28 -9.23 -4.35
N SER A 436 -21.24 -8.66 -3.63
CA SER A 436 -21.03 -7.55 -2.70
C SER A 436 -20.65 -7.99 -1.29
N THR A 437 -20.76 -9.28 -0.96
CA THR A 437 -20.49 -9.79 0.40
C THR A 437 -19.55 -10.99 0.43
N LYS A 438 -19.77 -12.00 -0.43
CA LYS A 438 -19.07 -13.29 -0.45
C LYS A 438 -18.77 -13.74 -1.89
N PRO A 439 -17.99 -12.96 -2.67
CA PRO A 439 -17.75 -13.24 -4.09
C PRO A 439 -17.07 -14.58 -4.39
N TRP A 440 -16.40 -15.20 -3.41
CA TRP A 440 -15.83 -16.56 -3.55
C TRP A 440 -16.91 -17.65 -3.72
N GLU A 441 -18.15 -17.44 -3.30
CA GLU A 441 -19.24 -18.41 -3.51
C GLU A 441 -19.59 -18.62 -4.99
N HIS A 442 -19.11 -17.74 -5.88
CA HIS A 442 -19.26 -17.89 -7.32
C HIS A 442 -18.15 -18.70 -7.99
N PHE A 443 -17.13 -19.14 -7.24
CA PHE A 443 -16.08 -19.99 -7.76
C PHE A 443 -16.63 -21.35 -8.17
N GLU A 444 -16.29 -21.77 -9.38
CA GLU A 444 -16.65 -23.07 -9.92
C GLU A 444 -15.40 -23.83 -10.36
N ARG A 445 -15.11 -24.93 -9.67
CA ARG A 445 -13.88 -25.72 -9.87
C ARG A 445 -13.68 -26.24 -11.29
N ASN A 446 -14.73 -26.48 -12.06
CA ASN A 446 -14.63 -26.91 -13.46
C ASN A 446 -15.41 -25.95 -14.39
N GLY A 447 -15.76 -24.78 -13.87
CA GLY A 447 -16.55 -23.78 -14.57
C GLY A 447 -15.67 -22.71 -15.21
N GLN A 448 -16.34 -21.78 -15.86
CA GLN A 448 -15.70 -20.55 -16.31
C GLN A 448 -15.78 -19.52 -15.19
N ASN A 449 -14.64 -18.98 -14.79
CA ASN A 449 -14.54 -18.09 -13.64
C ASN A 449 -14.27 -16.64 -14.08
N CYS A 450 -14.84 -15.68 -13.38
CA CYS A 450 -14.42 -14.27 -13.46
C CYS A 450 -13.05 -14.09 -12.80
N TRP A 451 -12.43 -12.90 -12.89
CA TRP A 451 -11.13 -12.63 -12.24
C TRP A 451 -11.10 -13.02 -10.76
N TYR A 452 -12.20 -12.82 -10.02
CA TYR A 452 -12.28 -13.23 -8.62
C TYR A 452 -12.27 -14.75 -8.45
N GLY A 453 -13.10 -15.47 -9.20
CA GLY A 453 -13.11 -16.93 -9.15
C GLY A 453 -11.78 -17.54 -9.62
N VAL A 454 -11.09 -16.92 -10.58
CA VAL A 454 -9.72 -17.32 -10.96
C VAL A 454 -8.75 -17.05 -9.81
N GLY A 455 -8.87 -15.94 -9.08
CA GLY A 455 -8.08 -15.68 -7.87
C GLY A 455 -8.26 -16.76 -6.79
N VAL A 456 -9.49 -17.25 -6.59
CA VAL A 456 -9.77 -18.40 -5.70
C VAL A 456 -9.10 -19.68 -6.23
N ALA A 457 -9.24 -19.97 -7.54
CA ALA A 457 -8.61 -21.13 -8.18
C ALA A 457 -7.08 -21.13 -8.07
N GLU A 458 -6.48 -19.98 -8.35
CA GLU A 458 -5.04 -19.75 -8.24
C GLU A 458 -4.57 -19.89 -6.81
N THR A 459 -5.41 -19.60 -5.81
CA THR A 459 -5.10 -19.82 -4.38
C THR A 459 -5.09 -21.31 -4.03
N LEU A 460 -6.06 -22.08 -4.55
CA LEU A 460 -6.10 -23.55 -4.44
C LEU A 460 -4.96 -24.26 -5.19
N GLY A 461 -4.27 -23.57 -6.11
CA GLY A 461 -3.23 -24.15 -6.96
C GLY A 461 -3.79 -24.88 -8.19
N GLU A 462 -4.98 -24.49 -8.64
CA GLU A 462 -5.67 -25.10 -9.78
C GLU A 462 -5.65 -24.17 -11.00
N SER A 463 -4.53 -24.20 -11.74
CA SER A 463 -4.27 -23.31 -12.89
C SER A 463 -4.96 -23.69 -14.19
N SER A 464 -5.60 -24.86 -14.28
CA SER A 464 -6.21 -25.34 -15.52
C SER A 464 -7.58 -24.72 -15.85
N LEU A 465 -8.03 -23.73 -15.08
CA LEU A 465 -9.38 -23.15 -15.22
C LEU A 465 -9.37 -21.94 -16.14
N ARG A 466 -10.30 -21.93 -17.10
CA ARG A 466 -10.42 -20.86 -18.10
C ARG A 466 -11.04 -19.62 -17.46
N SER A 467 -10.40 -18.46 -17.66
CA SER A 467 -10.96 -17.16 -17.30
C SER A 467 -12.00 -16.70 -18.32
N HIS A 468 -13.11 -16.12 -17.86
CA HIS A 468 -13.95 -15.26 -18.68
C HIS A 468 -13.24 -13.92 -18.86
N THR A 469 -12.40 -13.81 -19.89
CA THR A 469 -11.73 -12.56 -20.26
C THR A 469 -12.09 -12.09 -21.67
N GLU A 470 -12.92 -12.84 -22.37
CA GLU A 470 -13.36 -12.54 -23.73
C GLU A 470 -14.89 -12.55 -23.81
N GLU A 471 -15.49 -11.40 -23.54
CA GLU A 471 -16.55 -10.79 -24.36
C GLU A 471 -16.62 -9.28 -24.13
#